data_AF-A0A2V8IJ42-F1
#
_entry.id   AF-A0A2V8IJ42-F1
#
_cell.length_a   1.000
_cell.length_b   1.000
_cell.length_c   1.000
_cell.angle_alpha   90.00
_cell.angle_beta   90.00
_cell.angle_gamma   90.00
#
_symmetry.space_group_name_H-M   'P 1'
#
loop_
_entity.id
_entity.type
_entity.pdbx_description
1 polymer ?
#
loop_
_entity_poly.entity_id
_entity_poly.type
_entity_poly.pdbx_seq_one_letter_code
_entity_poly.pdbx_strand_id
1 'polypeptide(L)'
;MALAVAPDLIALYRGALQQAVDVAGGPGGWLEQEITREYQQIRQAAYDDPFKLGDKFASGILRPVSNDDFDAEAAYLIQFARQRSAFVRAQLNSGLILQ
;
A
#
# COMPACT_ATOMS: atom_id res chain seq x y z
N MET A 1 -29.38 -10.99 -9.39
CA MET A 1 -28.22 -11.72 -8.82
C MET A 1 -27.08 -11.63 -9.83
N ALA A 2 -26.31 -10.54 -9.80
CA ALA A 2 -25.28 -10.26 -10.82
C ALA A 2 -24.04 -11.19 -10.70
N LEU A 3 -23.85 -11.83 -9.54
CA LEU A 3 -22.70 -12.68 -9.22
C LEU A 3 -22.71 -14.06 -9.93
N ALA A 4 -23.89 -14.59 -10.31
CA ALA A 4 -23.98 -15.83 -11.09
C ALA A 4 -23.64 -15.65 -12.58
N VAL A 5 -23.39 -14.41 -13.03
CA VAL A 5 -23.30 -14.10 -14.47
C VAL A 5 -21.89 -14.35 -15.01
N ALA A 6 -20.84 -14.40 -14.18
CA ALA A 6 -19.47 -14.57 -14.65
C ALA A 6 -18.52 -15.22 -13.61
N PRO A 7 -18.72 -16.51 -13.28
CA PRO A 7 -17.86 -17.24 -12.33
C PRO A 7 -16.37 -17.21 -12.73
N ASP A 8 -16.06 -17.26 -14.02
CA ASP A 8 -14.68 -17.23 -14.52
C ASP A 8 -13.98 -15.89 -14.23
N LEU A 9 -14.71 -14.76 -14.26
CA LEU A 9 -14.14 -13.46 -13.93
C LEU A 9 -13.83 -13.33 -12.43
N ILE A 10 -14.68 -13.92 -11.57
CA ILE A 10 -14.42 -13.98 -10.12
C ILE A 10 -13.19 -14.85 -9.84
N ALA A 11 -13.08 -16.01 -10.49
CA ALA A 11 -11.92 -16.88 -10.37
C ALA A 11 -10.64 -16.18 -10.83
N LEU A 12 -10.68 -15.47 -11.97
CA LEU A 12 -9.55 -14.70 -12.48
C LEU A 12 -9.13 -13.59 -11.50
N TYR A 13 -10.09 -12.83 -10.97
CA TYR A 13 -9.83 -11.77 -9.99
C TYR A 13 -9.16 -12.31 -8.72
N ARG A 14 -9.69 -13.40 -8.17
CA ARG A 14 -9.12 -14.06 -6.98
C ARG A 14 -7.72 -14.59 -7.24
N GLY A 15 -7.49 -15.19 -8.41
CA GLY A 15 -6.16 -15.65 -8.84
C GLY A 15 -5.14 -14.50 -8.95
N ALA A 16 -5.55 -13.37 -9.52
CA ALA A 16 -4.71 -12.18 -9.63
C ALA A 16 -4.34 -11.60 -8.26
N LEU A 17 -5.31 -11.53 -7.34
CA LEU A 17 -5.05 -11.08 -5.96
C LEU A 17 -4.07 -12.01 -5.24
N GLN A 18 -4.23 -13.33 -5.39
CA GLN A 18 -3.33 -14.30 -4.77
C GLN A 18 -1.89 -14.11 -5.28
N GLN A 19 -1.70 -14.00 -6.60
CA GLN A 19 -0.38 -13.75 -7.19
C GLN A 19 0.22 -12.43 -6.71
N ALA A 20 -0.57 -11.35 -6.67
CA ALA A 20 -0.10 -10.05 -6.19
C ALA A 20 0.35 -10.11 -4.72
N VAL A 21 -0.37 -10.86 -3.88
CA VAL A 21 -0.02 -11.05 -2.48
C VAL A 21 1.29 -11.81 -2.31
N ASP A 22 1.52 -12.83 -3.13
CA ASP A 22 2.71 -13.68 -3.03
C ASP A 22 3.98 -12.95 -3.50
N VAL A 23 3.84 -11.97 -4.41
CA VAL A 23 4.97 -11.22 -4.98
C VAL A 23 5.22 -9.88 -4.28
N ALA A 24 4.17 -9.12 -3.98
CA ALA A 24 4.30 -7.71 -3.59
C ALA A 24 4.22 -7.45 -2.08
N GLY A 25 3.38 -8.19 -1.36
CA GLY A 25 3.05 -7.88 0.04
C GLY A 25 3.82 -8.71 1.07
N GLY A 26 3.72 -8.30 2.33
CA GLY A 26 4.24 -9.04 3.47
C GLY A 26 5.63 -8.57 3.93
N PRO A 27 6.09 -9.03 5.10
CA PRO A 27 7.39 -8.62 5.64
C PRO A 27 8.54 -8.95 4.70
N GLY A 28 9.33 -7.93 4.36
CA GLY A 28 10.45 -8.05 3.42
C GLY A 28 10.04 -8.24 1.96
N GLY A 29 8.75 -8.13 1.63
CA GLY A 29 8.25 -8.25 0.26
C GLY A 29 8.67 -7.05 -0.62
N TRP A 30 8.41 -7.18 -1.93
CA TRP A 30 8.81 -6.17 -2.92
C TRP A 30 8.32 -4.75 -2.58
N LEU A 31 7.07 -4.59 -2.12
CA LEU A 31 6.53 -3.27 -1.82
C LEU A 31 7.27 -2.56 -0.68
N GLU A 32 7.64 -3.29 0.37
CA GLU A 32 8.46 -2.73 1.47
C GLU A 32 9.85 -2.31 0.97
N GLN A 33 10.46 -3.14 0.11
CA GLN A 33 11.78 -2.84 -0.45
C GLN A 33 11.75 -1.58 -1.31
N GLU A 34 10.74 -1.42 -2.17
CA GLU A 34 10.63 -0.25 -3.03
C GLU A 34 10.35 1.03 -2.25
N ILE A 35 9.46 1.00 -1.25
CA ILE A 35 9.23 2.16 -0.36
C ILE A 35 10.54 2.56 0.32
N THR A 36 11.29 1.58 0.83
CA THR A 36 12.58 1.82 1.50
C THR A 36 13.60 2.43 0.54
N ARG A 37 13.69 1.87 -0.68
CA ARG A 37 14.60 2.33 -1.73
C ARG A 37 14.30 3.78 -2.13
N GLU A 38 13.04 4.10 -2.39
CA GLU A 38 12.62 5.44 -2.81
C GLU A 38 12.81 6.47 -1.70
N TYR A 39 12.41 6.13 -0.46
CA TYR A 39 12.66 6.97 0.70
C TYR A 39 14.16 7.32 0.83
N GLN A 40 15.04 6.33 0.73
CA GLN A 40 16.48 6.56 0.80
C GLN A 40 17.00 7.47 -0.33
N GLN A 41 16.45 7.36 -1.53
CA GLN A 41 16.84 8.18 -2.68
C GLN A 41 16.43 9.65 -2.51
N ILE A 42 15.26 9.92 -1.93
CA ILE A 42 14.70 11.28 -1.89
C ILE A 42 14.84 11.96 -0.52
N ARG A 43 15.17 11.24 0.55
CA ARG A 43 15.14 11.75 1.94
C ARG A 43 15.87 13.07 2.10
N GLN A 44 17.09 13.19 1.57
CA GLN A 44 17.87 14.41 1.73
C GLN A 44 17.25 15.57 0.95
N ALA A 45 16.82 15.33 -0.30
CA ALA A 45 16.14 16.35 -1.10
C ALA A 45 14.83 16.80 -0.45
N ALA A 46 14.09 15.88 0.17
CA ALA A 46 12.94 16.24 0.98
C ALA A 46 13.38 17.11 2.15
N TYR A 47 14.38 16.73 2.94
CA TYR A 47 14.85 17.53 4.08
C TYR A 47 15.27 18.95 3.73
N ASP A 48 15.88 19.12 2.56
CA ASP A 48 16.37 20.40 2.08
C ASP A 48 15.28 21.26 1.41
N ASP A 49 14.07 20.73 1.19
CA ASP A 49 12.96 21.45 0.58
C ASP A 49 12.30 22.46 1.56
N PRO A 50 12.48 23.79 1.35
CA PRO A 50 11.87 24.81 2.20
C PRO A 50 10.37 25.00 1.92
N PHE A 51 9.85 24.42 0.83
CA PHE A 51 8.45 24.49 0.42
C PHE A 51 7.74 23.15 0.54
N LYS A 52 8.27 22.22 1.35
CA LYS A 52 7.69 20.89 1.51
C LYS A 52 6.23 20.96 1.92
N LEU A 53 5.35 20.44 1.06
CA LEU A 53 3.93 20.32 1.32
C LEU A 53 3.52 18.84 1.42
N GLY A 54 2.55 18.56 2.29
CA GLY A 54 1.93 17.25 2.42
C GLY A 54 0.48 17.35 2.89
N ASP A 55 -0.20 16.21 2.94
CA ASP A 55 -1.58 16.09 3.40
C ASP A 55 -1.69 14.98 4.46
N LYS A 56 -1.05 15.22 5.61
CA LYS A 56 -0.99 14.32 6.77
C LYS A 56 -2.37 13.82 7.25
N PHE A 57 -3.45 14.52 6.89
CA PHE A 57 -4.81 14.19 7.32
C PHE A 57 -5.68 13.62 6.20
N ALA A 58 -5.11 13.33 5.01
CA ALA A 58 -5.84 12.87 3.83
C ALA A 58 -7.09 13.72 3.54
N SER A 59 -6.96 15.04 3.72
CA SER A 59 -8.03 16.03 3.59
C SER A 59 -8.21 16.55 2.16
N GLY A 60 -7.29 16.21 1.26
CA GLY A 60 -7.18 16.77 -0.09
C GLY A 60 -6.52 18.16 -0.14
N ILE A 61 -6.07 18.70 1.00
CA ILE A 61 -5.49 20.05 1.09
C ILE A 61 -4.02 19.95 1.48
N LEU A 62 -3.14 20.42 0.60
CA LEU A 62 -1.70 20.46 0.85
C LEU A 62 -1.33 21.61 1.80
N ARG A 63 -0.50 21.30 2.80
CA ARG A 63 -0.03 22.24 3.83
C ARG A 63 1.46 22.05 4.07
N PRO A 64 2.18 23.06 4.58
CA PRO A 64 3.56 22.88 5.04
C PRO A 64 3.66 21.74 6.04
N VAL A 65 4.67 20.87 5.86
CA VAL A 65 4.92 19.72 6.73
C VAL A 65 6.39 19.65 7.14
N SER A 66 6.65 19.05 8.29
CA SER A 66 7.99 18.86 8.83
C SER A 66 8.71 17.65 8.21
N ASN A 67 10.01 17.52 8.49
CA ASN A 67 10.77 16.31 8.16
C ASN A 67 10.28 15.09 8.96
N ASP A 68 9.86 15.30 10.20
CA ASP A 68 9.28 14.24 11.04
C ASP A 68 7.96 13.73 10.46
N ASP A 69 7.15 14.62 9.86
CA ASP A 69 5.92 14.21 9.16
C ASP A 69 6.24 13.34 7.94
N PHE A 70 7.24 13.73 7.14
CA PHE A 70 7.69 12.94 5.99
C PHE A 70 8.19 11.55 6.40
N ASP A 71 9.02 11.48 7.45
CA ASP A 71 9.56 10.22 7.95
C ASP A 71 8.45 9.32 8.55
N ALA A 72 7.46 9.93 9.22
CA ALA A 72 6.31 9.21 9.76
C ALA A 72 5.44 8.58 8.65
N GLU A 73 5.20 9.29 7.54
CA GLU A 73 4.46 8.75 6.41
C GLU A 73 5.24 7.60 5.73
N ALA A 74 6.56 7.73 5.55
CA ALA A 74 7.37 6.64 5.02
C ALA A 74 7.31 5.40 5.93
N ALA A 75 7.37 5.58 7.24
CA ALA A 75 7.22 4.49 8.21
C ALA A 75 5.81 3.85 8.16
N TYR A 76 4.76 4.66 8.00
CA TYR A 76 3.39 4.18 7.82
C TYR A 76 3.26 3.29 6.58
N LEU A 77 3.80 3.73 5.44
CA LEU A 77 3.78 2.97 4.19
C LEU A 77 4.50 1.63 4.33
N ILE A 78 5.64 1.58 5.03
CA ILE A 78 6.36 0.33 5.33
C ILE A 78 5.49 -0.61 6.17
N GLN A 79 4.84 -0.10 7.23
CA GLN A 79 3.94 -0.93 8.05
C GLN A 79 2.75 -1.46 7.24
N PHE A 80 2.15 -0.61 6.40
CA PHE A 80 1.08 -1.01 5.50
C PHE A 80 1.53 -2.15 4.57
N ALA A 81 2.71 -2.02 3.93
CA ALA A 81 3.25 -3.03 3.03
C ALA A 81 3.45 -4.38 3.73
N ARG A 82 3.98 -4.37 4.96
CA ARG A 82 4.17 -5.56 5.79
C ARG A 82 2.87 -6.29 6.12
N GLN A 83 1.80 -5.55 6.36
CA GLN A 83 0.50 -6.12 6.75
C GLN A 83 -0.36 -6.57 5.56
N ARG A 84 -0.09 -6.03 4.36
CA ARG A 84 -1.02 -6.14 3.24
C ARG A 84 -1.28 -7.58 2.78
N SER A 85 -0.25 -8.42 2.76
CA SER A 85 -0.35 -9.82 2.36
C SER A 85 -1.31 -10.60 3.26
N ALA A 86 -1.15 -10.47 4.59
CA ALA A 86 -2.00 -11.14 5.56
C ALA A 86 -3.46 -10.65 5.47
N PHE A 87 -3.66 -9.33 5.30
CA PHE A 87 -4.99 -8.74 5.16
C PHE A 87 -5.74 -9.30 3.93
N VAL A 88 -5.11 -9.30 2.76
CA VAL A 88 -5.76 -9.78 1.52
C VAL A 88 -6.01 -11.29 1.58
N ARG A 89 -5.08 -12.09 2.12
CA ARG A 89 -5.30 -13.53 2.34
C ARG A 89 -6.51 -13.79 3.24
N ALA A 90 -6.67 -13.01 4.31
CA ALA A 90 -7.85 -13.14 5.17
C ALA A 90 -9.16 -12.81 4.41
N GLN A 91 -9.17 -11.81 3.53
CA GLN A 91 -10.33 -11.48 2.71
C GLN A 91 -10.66 -12.54 1.65
N LEU A 92 -9.64 -13.13 1.01
CA LEU A 92 -9.81 -14.23 0.07
C LEU A 92 -10.39 -15.47 0.76
N ASN A 93 -9.90 -15.79 1.96
CA ASN A 93 -10.29 -16.98 2.73
C ASN A 93 -11.67 -16.85 3.39
N SER A 94 -12.07 -15.63 3.79
CA SER A 94 -13.36 -15.36 4.41
C SER A 94 -14.54 -15.34 3.42
N GLY A 95 -14.27 -15.38 2.11
CA GLY A 95 -15.32 -15.27 1.09
C GLY A 95 -15.93 -13.86 0.95
N LEU A 96 -15.38 -12.86 1.66
CA LEU A 96 -15.79 -11.46 1.57
C LEU A 96 -15.46 -10.85 0.20
N ILE A 97 -14.45 -11.41 -0.47
CA ILE A 97 -14.29 -11.28 -1.92
C ILE A 97 -15.28 -12.28 -2.54
N LEU A 98 -16.51 -11.76 -2.67
CA LEU A 98 -17.79 -12.34 -3.08
C LEU A 98 -17.73 -13.76 -3.68
N GLN A 99 -18.42 -14.70 -3.01
CA GLN A 99 -18.85 -15.98 -3.58
C GLN A 99 -19.89 -15.78 -4.69
#